data_AF-A0A5N5FDD1-F1
#
_entry.id   AF-A0A5N5FDD1-F1
#
_cell.length_a   1.000
_cell.length_b   1.000
_cell.length_c   1.000
_cell.angle_alpha   90.00
_cell.angle_beta   90.00
_cell.angle_gamma   90.00
#
_symmetry.space_group_name_H-M   'P 1'
#
loop_
_entity.id
_entity.type
_entity.pdbx_description
1 polymer ?
#
loop_
_entity_poly.entity_id
_entity_poly.type
_entity_poly.pdbx_seq_one_letter_code
_entity_poly.pdbx_strand_id
1 'polypeptide(L)'
;MVSSLSSSMAFGFSPFKRYVEIGRVALVNYGEDYGKLVVIVDVLDQNRALVDAPDMVRSQMNFKRLSLTDIKIDIKRVPKKKELLAAMEAADVKKKWENSSWGRKLIVQKRRAALNDFDRFKLMLAKIKVGVFMGVKDFHIKKKLKRFLMRSGVGGKKKEATMARKPSWMMPAVSHGYHTIKSNTSPATYGDSDSDFVVAQREQIEELELWFFGVFDARVGDGVTKYMQSHLFDKKPKESHIRGKSKETLRKAYLGARSKVREASEETNGVGSVSALVIDGEKLVLANMGDYRAVVCKDGLARQIGSRNKQSTKKIWSHRFLRGNAANTKSSKSSDLVVGVEGVDPDTEFVILASTGIWEVMKNQEAVNLIRHIENPHKASQCLAEEASNRMSRGCVSCLVIRFD
;
A
#
# COMPACT_ATOMS: atom_id res chain seq x y z
N MET A 1 22.65 -50.12 38.49
CA MET A 1 21.87 -49.47 37.42
C MET A 1 21.42 -48.12 37.94
N VAL A 2 22.08 -47.04 37.49
CA VAL A 2 21.69 -45.66 37.80
C VAL A 2 21.21 -45.07 36.50
N SER A 3 19.90 -44.91 36.33
CA SER A 3 19.31 -44.27 35.16
C SER A 3 18.93 -42.83 35.50
N SER A 4 19.80 -41.91 35.08
CA SER A 4 19.55 -40.48 34.99
C SER A 4 18.40 -40.20 34.00
N LEU A 5 17.33 -39.58 34.46
CA LEU A 5 16.33 -38.98 33.57
C LEU A 5 16.66 -37.50 33.38
N SER A 6 17.10 -37.22 32.17
CA SER A 6 17.36 -35.92 31.57
C SER A 6 16.14 -34.99 31.69
N SER A 7 16.36 -33.82 32.30
CA SER A 7 15.41 -32.72 32.29
C SER A 7 15.46 -32.05 30.91
N SER A 8 14.47 -32.34 30.07
CA SER A 8 14.28 -31.64 28.80
C SER A 8 13.68 -30.26 29.08
N MET A 9 14.46 -29.21 28.80
CA MET A 9 13.99 -27.83 28.80
C MET A 9 12.92 -27.66 27.72
N ALA A 10 11.65 -27.63 28.13
CA ALA A 10 10.56 -27.19 27.28
C ALA A 10 10.68 -25.68 27.05
N PHE A 11 11.11 -25.27 25.85
CA PHE A 11 10.90 -23.91 25.36
C PHE A 11 9.40 -23.69 25.20
N GLY A 12 8.75 -23.22 26.27
CA GLY A 12 7.33 -22.90 26.30
C GLY A 12 7.03 -21.73 25.36
N PHE A 13 6.41 -22.02 24.22
CA PHE A 13 5.88 -21.00 23.32
C PHE A 13 4.59 -20.44 23.92
N SER A 14 4.69 -19.36 24.69
CA SER A 14 3.50 -18.74 25.29
C SER A 14 2.71 -17.94 24.23
N PRO A 15 1.38 -18.08 24.13
CA PRO A 15 0.58 -17.49 23.05
C PRO A 15 0.53 -15.96 23.05
N PHE A 16 0.88 -15.30 24.17
CA PHE A 16 0.90 -13.84 24.28
C PHE A 16 2.31 -13.29 24.45
N LYS A 17 2.63 -12.21 23.73
CA LYS A 17 3.92 -11.51 23.82
C LYS A 17 3.97 -10.48 24.96
N ARG A 18 2.81 -9.99 25.42
CA ARG A 18 2.68 -8.92 26.41
C ARG A 18 1.63 -9.32 27.43
N TYR A 19 2.02 -9.29 28.70
CA TYR A 19 1.14 -9.63 29.81
C TYR A 19 0.86 -8.38 30.64
N VAL A 20 -0.32 -8.34 31.25
CA VAL A 20 -0.61 -7.39 32.31
C VAL A 20 0.21 -7.81 33.53
N GLU A 21 1.18 -7.00 33.90
CA GLU A 21 2.06 -7.26 35.03
C GLU A 21 2.54 -5.95 35.64
N ILE A 22 2.94 -6.02 36.91
CA ILE A 22 3.46 -4.89 37.65
C ILE A 22 4.76 -4.41 37.00
N GLY A 23 4.90 -3.09 36.85
CA GLY A 23 6.03 -2.43 36.23
C GLY A 23 5.98 -2.33 34.71
N ARG A 24 4.96 -2.88 34.05
CA ARG A 24 4.80 -2.72 32.60
C ARG A 24 4.30 -1.31 32.26
N VAL A 25 4.93 -0.71 31.25
CA VAL A 25 4.53 0.59 30.71
C VAL A 25 3.41 0.38 29.70
N ALA A 26 2.37 1.19 29.78
CA ALA A 26 1.23 1.21 28.87
C ALA A 26 0.99 2.63 28.35
N LEU A 27 0.38 2.72 27.17
CA LEU A 27 -0.11 3.99 26.61
C LEU A 27 -1.62 4.06 26.84
N VAL A 28 -2.12 5.25 27.21
CA VAL A 28 -3.55 5.52 27.32
C VAL A 28 -4.16 5.78 25.93
N ASN A 29 -5.19 5.02 25.57
CA ASN A 29 -5.81 5.02 24.24
C ASN A 29 -6.96 6.03 24.07
N TYR A 30 -7.61 6.48 25.15
CA TYR A 30 -8.69 7.48 25.10
C TYR A 30 -8.95 8.10 26.47
N GLY A 31 -9.63 9.25 26.51
CA GLY A 31 -9.94 10.01 27.72
C GLY A 31 -9.05 11.23 27.92
N GLU A 32 -9.12 11.84 29.10
CA GLU A 32 -8.37 13.08 29.44
C GLU A 32 -6.85 12.87 29.41
N ASP A 33 -6.39 11.67 29.75
CA ASP A 33 -4.98 11.29 29.73
C ASP A 33 -4.52 10.67 28.39
N TYR A 34 -5.27 10.86 27.31
CA TYR A 34 -4.97 10.28 26.00
C TYR A 34 -3.52 10.55 25.53
N GLY A 35 -2.84 9.49 25.11
CA GLY A 35 -1.47 9.57 24.59
C GLY A 35 -0.38 9.76 25.64
N LYS A 36 -0.71 9.70 26.94
CA LYS A 36 0.27 9.66 28.04
C LYS A 36 0.74 8.23 28.29
N LEU A 37 1.99 8.10 28.70
CA LEU A 37 2.56 6.84 29.18
C LEU A 37 2.31 6.68 30.67
N VAL A 38 1.85 5.51 31.05
CA VAL A 38 1.54 5.15 32.43
C VAL A 38 2.21 3.83 32.78
N VAL A 39 2.55 3.63 34.06
CA VAL A 39 3.12 2.38 34.56
C VAL A 39 2.04 1.66 35.37
N ILE A 40 1.86 0.37 35.11
CA ILE A 40 0.99 -0.48 35.93
C ILE A 40 1.70 -0.75 37.26
N VAL A 41 1.16 -0.20 38.33
CA VAL A 41 1.74 -0.27 39.67
C VAL A 41 1.11 -1.40 40.49
N ASP A 42 -0.16 -1.69 40.22
CA ASP A 42 -0.87 -2.82 40.81
C ASP A 42 -1.97 -3.33 39.86
N VAL A 43 -2.31 -4.62 39.98
CA VAL A 43 -3.44 -5.23 39.30
C VAL A 43 -4.54 -5.41 40.33
N LEU A 44 -5.62 -4.65 40.21
CA LEU A 44 -6.72 -4.69 41.18
C LEU A 44 -7.63 -5.88 40.87
N ASP A 45 -8.14 -5.93 39.65
CA ASP A 45 -9.09 -6.95 39.20
C ASP A 45 -8.78 -7.40 37.76
N GLN A 46 -9.60 -8.31 37.22
CA GLN A 46 -9.53 -8.77 35.82
C GLN A 46 -9.65 -7.65 34.77
N ASN A 47 -10.26 -6.52 35.14
CA ASN A 47 -10.54 -5.42 34.21
C ASN A 47 -9.79 -4.13 34.56
N ARG A 48 -9.16 -4.02 35.73
CA ARG A 48 -8.64 -2.75 36.26
C ARG A 48 -7.22 -2.90 36.79
N ALA A 49 -6.38 -1.91 36.46
CA ALA A 49 -5.07 -1.69 37.08
C ALA A 49 -5.03 -0.36 37.80
N LEU A 50 -4.19 -0.31 38.84
CA LEU A 50 -3.72 0.92 39.43
C LEU A 50 -2.54 1.42 38.60
N VAL A 51 -2.67 2.62 38.04
CA VAL A 51 -1.66 3.22 37.18
C VAL A 51 -1.10 4.50 37.78
N ASP A 52 0.17 4.77 37.47
CA ASP A 52 0.88 5.95 37.95
C ASP A 52 1.81 6.52 36.88
N ALA A 53 2.06 7.82 36.93
CA ALA A 53 2.89 8.56 35.97
C ALA A 53 3.43 9.85 36.63
N PRO A 54 4.55 10.42 36.11
CA PRO A 54 5.12 11.67 36.64
C PRO A 54 4.09 12.81 36.74
N ASP A 55 3.35 13.05 35.66
CA ASP A 55 2.44 14.18 35.50
C ASP A 55 0.97 13.83 35.82
N MET A 56 0.74 12.75 36.56
CA MET A 56 -0.59 12.24 36.89
C MET A 56 -0.69 11.90 38.37
N VAL A 57 -1.89 12.00 38.92
CA VAL A 57 -2.22 11.43 40.23
C VAL A 57 -2.51 9.94 40.02
N ARG A 58 -2.04 9.11 40.94
CA ARG A 58 -2.29 7.66 40.90
C ARG A 58 -3.79 7.38 40.81
N SER A 59 -4.21 6.68 39.77
CA SER A 59 -5.61 6.48 39.45
C SER A 59 -5.87 5.04 39.01
N GLN A 60 -7.14 4.63 39.08
CA GLN A 60 -7.56 3.31 38.59
C GLN A 60 -7.94 3.43 37.12
N MET A 61 -7.44 2.52 36.27
CA MET A 61 -7.74 2.49 34.84
C MET A 61 -8.17 1.10 34.39
N ASN A 62 -9.14 1.05 33.47
CA ASN A 62 -9.56 -0.19 32.85
C ASN A 62 -8.53 -0.64 31.80
N PHE A 63 -8.24 -1.94 31.68
CA PHE A 63 -7.33 -2.46 30.66
C PHE A 63 -7.73 -2.11 29.23
N LYS A 64 -9.03 -1.94 28.95
CA LYS A 64 -9.50 -1.47 27.63
C LYS A 64 -8.98 -0.08 27.27
N ARG A 65 -8.66 0.76 28.26
CA ARG A 65 -8.07 2.10 28.07
C ARG A 65 -6.56 2.05 27.84
N LEU A 66 -5.92 0.90 28.04
CA LEU A 66 -4.47 0.75 28.06
C LEU A 66 -4.00 -0.14 26.92
N SER A 67 -3.00 0.33 26.19
CA SER A 67 -2.25 -0.48 25.24
C SER A 67 -0.88 -0.81 25.83
N LEU A 68 -0.64 -2.09 26.06
CA LEU A 68 0.62 -2.56 26.67
C LEU A 68 1.80 -2.36 25.71
N THR A 69 2.90 -1.83 26.23
CA THR A 69 4.17 -1.72 25.49
C THR A 69 5.08 -2.91 25.79
N ASP A 70 6.19 -2.98 25.05
CA ASP A 70 7.27 -3.94 25.29
C ASP A 70 8.21 -3.53 26.45
N ILE A 71 8.01 -2.33 27.01
CA ILE A 71 8.86 -1.78 28.06
C ILE A 71 8.32 -2.27 29.41
N LYS A 72 9.18 -2.99 30.14
CA LYS A 72 8.97 -3.39 31.54
C LYS A 72 10.03 -2.76 32.41
N ILE A 73 9.60 -2.26 33.56
CA ILE A 73 10.43 -1.75 34.64
C ILE A 73 10.29 -2.72 35.80
N ASP A 74 11.37 -2.99 36.51
CA ASP A 74 11.28 -3.79 37.73
C ASP A 74 10.94 -2.88 38.91
N ILE A 75 9.74 -3.05 39.48
CA ILE A 75 9.25 -2.27 40.61
C ILE A 75 8.50 -3.18 41.59
N LYS A 76 8.52 -2.81 42.87
CA LYS A 76 7.67 -3.43 43.88
C LYS A 76 6.21 -3.02 43.67
N ARG A 77 5.27 -3.85 44.13
CA ARG A 77 3.84 -3.54 44.16
C ARG A 77 3.59 -2.26 44.95
N VAL A 78 2.92 -1.27 44.35
CA VAL A 78 2.61 0.03 44.97
C VAL A 78 3.86 0.75 45.53
N PRO A 79 4.84 1.14 44.69
CA PRO A 79 6.02 1.87 45.15
C PRO A 79 5.66 3.32 45.50
N LYS A 80 6.55 4.02 46.23
CA LYS A 80 6.38 5.47 46.43
C LYS A 80 6.63 6.20 45.10
N LYS A 81 5.97 7.35 44.88
CA LYS A 81 6.10 8.10 43.61
C LYS A 81 7.56 8.46 43.28
N LYS A 82 8.37 8.78 44.30
CA LYS A 82 9.81 9.04 44.16
C LYS A 82 10.58 7.82 43.64
N GLU A 83 10.25 6.63 44.12
CA GLU A 83 10.89 5.36 43.71
C GLU A 83 10.48 4.99 42.28
N LEU A 84 9.22 5.20 41.92
CA LEU A 84 8.73 4.97 40.56
C LEU A 84 9.47 5.87 39.54
N LEU A 85 9.64 7.16 39.86
CA LEU A 85 10.37 8.09 39.01
C LEU A 85 11.83 7.67 38.83
N ALA A 86 12.50 7.31 39.92
CA ALA A 86 13.87 6.80 39.87
C ALA A 86 13.97 5.51 39.02
N ALA A 87 12.99 4.61 39.12
CA ALA A 87 12.95 3.39 38.32
C ALA A 87 12.66 3.67 36.83
N MET A 88 11.79 4.63 36.52
CA MET A 88 11.52 5.06 35.15
C MET A 88 12.74 5.72 34.49
N GLU A 89 13.50 6.49 35.26
CA GLU A 89 14.76 7.11 34.82
C GLU A 89 15.86 6.06 34.64
N ALA A 90 16.07 5.19 35.63
CA ALA A 90 17.05 4.09 35.55
C ALA A 90 16.78 3.13 34.38
N ALA A 91 15.51 2.91 34.04
CA ALA A 91 15.12 2.09 32.90
C ALA A 91 15.12 2.85 31.56
N ASP A 92 15.45 4.15 31.54
CA ASP A 92 15.47 5.00 30.35
C ASP A 92 14.17 4.92 29.53
N VAL A 93 13.02 4.86 30.22
CA VAL A 93 11.71 4.59 29.60
C VAL A 93 11.41 5.57 28.48
N LYS A 94 11.70 6.86 28.69
CA LYS A 94 11.48 7.92 27.71
C LYS A 94 12.30 7.68 26.44
N LYS A 95 13.59 7.36 26.57
CA LYS A 95 14.47 7.10 25.42
C LYS A 95 14.11 5.81 24.70
N LYS A 96 13.74 4.75 25.44
CA LYS A 96 13.24 3.49 24.86
C LYS A 96 11.93 3.71 24.11
N TRP A 97 11.03 4.51 24.66
CA TRP A 97 9.79 4.90 24.00
C TRP A 97 10.03 5.71 22.73
N GLU A 98 10.84 6.77 22.78
CA GLU A 98 11.18 7.60 21.62
C GLU A 98 11.89 6.81 20.51
N ASN A 99 12.62 5.75 20.86
CA ASN A 99 13.25 4.85 19.90
C ASN A 99 12.33 3.73 19.40
N SER A 100 11.25 3.42 20.10
CA SER A 100 10.27 2.45 19.65
C SER A 100 9.60 2.92 18.37
N SER A 101 9.25 1.98 17.48
CA SER A 101 8.52 2.28 16.25
C SER A 101 7.24 3.07 16.52
N TRP A 102 6.56 2.71 17.62
CA TRP A 102 5.31 3.34 18.01
C TRP A 102 5.52 4.77 18.54
N GLY A 103 6.49 4.99 19.43
CA GLY A 103 6.83 6.32 19.91
C GLY A 103 7.31 7.24 18.78
N ARG A 104 8.12 6.74 17.85
CA ARG A 104 8.52 7.50 16.64
C ARG A 104 7.30 7.91 15.81
N LYS A 105 6.34 7.01 15.61
CA LYS A 105 5.08 7.29 14.88
C LYS A 105 4.28 8.40 15.56
N LEU A 106 4.09 8.33 16.88
CA LEU A 106 3.36 9.35 17.65
C LEU A 106 4.08 10.72 17.64
N ILE A 107 5.41 10.74 17.73
CA ILE A 107 6.20 11.98 17.65
C ILE A 107 6.03 12.63 16.28
N VAL A 108 6.10 11.85 15.20
CA VAL A 108 5.86 12.34 13.84
C VAL A 108 4.42 12.87 13.71
N GLN A 109 3.43 12.17 14.26
CA GLN A 109 2.04 12.60 14.23
C GLN A 109 1.82 13.92 14.99
N LYS A 110 2.36 14.05 16.22
CA LYS A 110 2.33 15.30 16.99
C LYS A 110 3.02 16.45 16.26
N ARG A 111 4.21 16.20 15.69
CA ARG A 111 4.93 17.20 14.88
C ARG A 111 4.11 17.60 13.67
N ARG A 112 3.48 16.65 12.97
CA ARG A 112 2.63 16.93 11.80
C ARG A 112 1.39 17.76 12.17
N ALA A 113 0.74 17.46 13.29
CA ALA A 113 -0.40 18.22 13.77
C ALA A 113 -0.04 19.67 14.14
N ALA A 114 1.17 19.89 14.68
CA ALA A 114 1.66 21.21 15.03
C ALA A 114 2.22 22.03 13.84
N LEU A 115 2.25 21.48 12.63
CA LEU A 115 2.76 22.21 11.46
C LEU A 115 1.76 23.27 11.00
N ASN A 116 2.25 24.51 10.96
CA ASN A 116 1.57 25.63 10.32
C ASN A 116 1.61 25.48 8.79
N ASP A 117 0.70 26.14 8.08
CA ASP A 117 0.54 26.01 6.62
C ASP A 117 1.84 26.29 5.84
N PHE A 118 2.58 27.30 6.28
CA PHE A 118 3.90 27.63 5.72
C PHE A 118 4.94 26.53 5.92
N ASP A 119 4.93 25.81 7.03
CA ASP A 119 5.88 24.72 7.29
C ASP A 119 5.52 23.45 6.49
N ARG A 120 4.22 23.23 6.23
CA ARG A 120 3.76 22.20 5.29
C ARG A 120 4.27 22.47 3.87
N PHE A 121 4.23 23.72 3.44
CA PHE A 121 4.78 24.14 2.15
C PHE A 121 6.30 23.94 2.07
N LYS A 122 7.06 24.30 3.12
CA LYS A 122 8.50 24.03 3.18
C LYS A 122 8.83 22.54 3.12
N LEU A 123 8.08 21.69 3.83
CA LEU A 123 8.23 20.24 3.77
C LEU A 123 7.94 19.69 2.37
N MET A 124 6.95 20.23 1.66
CA MET A 124 6.67 19.89 0.26
C MET A 124 7.87 20.21 -0.62
N LEU A 125 8.43 21.43 -0.52
CA LEU A 125 9.61 21.83 -1.29
C LEU A 125 10.85 20.97 -0.96
N ALA A 126 11.06 20.64 0.32
CA ALA A 126 12.13 19.78 0.76
C ALA A 126 11.98 18.35 0.18
N LYS A 127 10.77 17.78 0.18
CA LYS A 127 10.49 16.47 -0.44
C LYS A 127 10.78 16.48 -1.94
N ILE A 128 10.40 17.54 -2.65
CA ILE A 128 10.71 17.71 -4.08
C ILE A 128 12.23 17.73 -4.31
N LYS A 129 12.97 18.50 -3.50
CA LYS A 129 14.43 18.63 -3.62
C LYS A 129 15.17 17.32 -3.29
N VAL A 130 14.72 16.58 -2.26
CA VAL A 130 15.29 15.28 -1.88
C VAL A 130 15.02 14.22 -2.94
N GLY A 131 13.81 14.18 -3.52
CA GLY A 131 13.47 13.26 -4.61
C GLY A 131 14.35 13.48 -5.85
N VAL A 132 14.64 14.74 -6.19
CA VAL A 132 15.57 15.09 -7.28
C VAL A 132 17.01 14.65 -6.95
N PHE A 133 17.48 14.90 -5.72
CA PHE A 133 18.85 14.59 -5.33
C PHE A 133 19.13 13.09 -5.17
N MET A 134 18.18 12.32 -4.63
CA MET A 134 18.25 10.85 -4.56
C MET A 134 18.26 10.25 -5.97
N GLY A 135 17.43 10.75 -6.89
CA GLY A 135 17.44 10.32 -8.30
C GLY A 135 18.79 10.54 -9.00
N VAL A 136 19.49 11.64 -8.68
CA VAL A 136 20.81 11.96 -9.26
C VAL A 136 21.94 11.12 -8.64
N LYS A 137 21.91 10.90 -7.31
CA LYS A 137 22.90 10.06 -6.62
C LYS A 137 22.78 8.59 -7.05
N ASP A 138 21.56 8.06 -7.14
CA ASP A 138 21.32 6.70 -7.63
C ASP A 138 21.80 6.50 -9.07
N PHE A 139 21.63 7.52 -9.91
CA PHE A 139 22.14 7.49 -11.28
C PHE A 139 23.67 7.50 -11.35
N HIS A 140 24.34 8.33 -10.54
CA HIS A 140 25.79 8.42 -10.50
C HIS A 140 26.44 7.16 -9.90
N ILE A 141 25.87 6.61 -8.83
CA ILE A 141 26.34 5.38 -8.19
C ILE A 141 26.17 4.19 -9.14
N LYS A 142 25.02 4.05 -9.81
CA LYS A 142 24.80 3.01 -10.82
C LYS A 142 25.75 3.14 -12.02
N LYS A 143 26.05 4.36 -12.49
CA LYS A 143 27.02 4.60 -13.58
C LYS A 143 28.48 4.36 -13.19
N LYS A 144 28.88 4.68 -11.95
CA LYS A 144 30.24 4.38 -11.44
C LYS A 144 30.42 2.87 -11.24
N LEU A 145 29.44 2.21 -10.63
CA LEU A 145 29.47 0.77 -10.39
C LEU A 145 29.49 -0.03 -11.70
N LYS A 146 28.67 0.36 -12.70
CA LYS A 146 28.66 -0.27 -14.02
C LYS A 146 29.97 -0.07 -14.79
N ARG A 147 30.62 1.09 -14.68
CA ARG A 147 31.94 1.34 -15.32
C ARG A 147 33.09 0.60 -14.62
N PHE A 148 33.03 0.46 -13.30
CA PHE A 148 34.03 -0.29 -12.53
C PHE A 148 33.95 -1.80 -12.82
N LEU A 149 32.72 -2.34 -12.92
CA LEU A 149 32.46 -3.74 -13.28
C LEU A 149 32.86 -4.10 -14.71
N MET A 150 32.78 -3.16 -15.65
CA MET A 150 33.15 -3.40 -17.06
C MET A 150 34.65 -3.28 -17.34
N ARG A 151 35.43 -2.73 -16.40
CA ARG A 151 36.86 -2.43 -16.58
C ARG A 151 37.79 -3.39 -15.82
N SER A 152 37.24 -4.15 -14.88
CA SER A 152 37.97 -5.19 -14.15
C SER A 152 37.42 -6.53 -14.62
N GLY A 153 38.11 -7.16 -15.58
CA GLY A 153 37.79 -8.50 -16.09
C GLY A 153 38.05 -9.60 -15.05
N VAL A 154 37.37 -9.52 -13.91
CA VAL A 154 37.47 -10.47 -12.81
C VAL A 154 36.10 -11.08 -12.60
N GLY A 155 35.92 -12.28 -13.14
CA GLY A 155 34.86 -13.20 -12.74
C GLY A 155 35.03 -13.57 -11.28
N GLY A 156 34.34 -12.85 -10.40
CA GLY A 156 34.32 -13.09 -8.96
C GLY A 156 32.91 -13.45 -8.51
N LYS A 157 32.77 -14.65 -7.93
CA LYS A 157 31.57 -15.13 -7.25
C LYS A 157 30.98 -14.03 -6.35
N LYS A 158 29.78 -13.56 -6.68
CA LYS A 158 29.01 -12.70 -5.78
C LYS A 158 28.57 -13.56 -4.60
N LYS A 159 29.14 -13.30 -3.43
CA LYS A 159 28.49 -13.62 -2.17
C LYS A 159 27.23 -12.76 -2.11
N GLU A 160 26.10 -13.44 -2.21
CA GLU A 160 24.76 -12.92 -2.02
C GLU A 160 24.68 -12.43 -0.57
N ALA A 161 24.59 -11.11 -0.38
CA ALA A 161 24.23 -10.56 0.90
C ALA A 161 22.77 -10.94 1.14
N THR A 162 22.53 -11.96 1.95
CA THR A 162 21.22 -12.30 2.48
C THR A 162 20.74 -11.10 3.29
N MET A 163 19.92 -10.25 2.68
CA MET A 163 19.05 -9.37 3.47
C MET A 163 18.20 -10.28 4.33
N ALA A 164 18.38 -10.20 5.66
CA ALA A 164 17.55 -10.92 6.60
C ALA A 164 16.07 -10.65 6.28
N ARG A 165 15.35 -11.70 5.89
CA ARG A 165 13.95 -11.60 5.46
C ARG A 165 13.08 -11.21 6.63
N LYS A 166 12.15 -10.29 6.37
CA LYS A 166 11.10 -9.98 7.33
C LYS A 166 10.22 -11.24 7.48
N PRO A 167 9.88 -11.66 8.70
CA PRO A 167 8.93 -12.75 8.91
C PRO A 167 7.59 -12.47 8.21
N SER A 168 6.88 -13.50 7.74
CA SER A 168 5.58 -13.38 7.04
C SER A 168 4.55 -12.48 7.76
N TRP A 169 4.54 -12.43 9.10
CA TRP A 169 3.66 -11.54 9.89
C TRP A 169 4.02 -10.04 9.85
N MET A 170 5.16 -9.70 9.24
CA MET A 170 5.67 -8.33 9.06
C MET A 170 5.49 -7.85 7.62
N MET A 171 4.86 -8.66 6.76
CA MET A 171 4.44 -8.27 5.41
C MET A 171 3.09 -7.56 5.48
N PRO A 172 2.86 -6.51 4.67
CA PRO A 172 1.56 -5.84 4.63
C PRO A 172 0.47 -6.85 4.27
N ALA A 173 -0.57 -6.94 5.08
CA ALA A 173 -1.68 -7.84 4.78
C ALA A 173 -2.46 -7.27 3.58
N VAL A 174 -2.60 -8.06 2.53
CA VAL A 174 -3.37 -7.65 1.34
C VAL A 174 -4.82 -8.06 1.53
N SER A 175 -5.71 -7.08 1.64
CA SER A 175 -7.16 -7.29 1.66
C SER A 175 -7.80 -6.64 0.43
N HIS A 176 -8.92 -7.18 -0.05
CA HIS A 176 -9.55 -6.66 -1.27
C HIS A 176 -11.07 -6.82 -1.23
N GLY A 177 -11.74 -6.07 -2.10
CA GLY A 177 -13.18 -6.15 -2.33
C GLY A 177 -13.53 -5.52 -3.67
N TYR A 178 -14.60 -6.00 -4.29
CA TYR A 178 -15.06 -5.49 -5.58
C TYR A 178 -16.58 -5.35 -5.61
N HIS A 179 -17.06 -4.52 -6.53
CA HIS A 179 -18.47 -4.35 -6.78
C HIS A 179 -18.70 -4.02 -8.26
N THR A 180 -19.74 -4.62 -8.84
CA THR A 180 -20.14 -4.44 -10.23
C THR A 180 -21.64 -4.19 -10.28
N ILE A 181 -22.04 -3.10 -10.92
CA ILE A 181 -23.44 -2.76 -11.18
C ILE A 181 -23.73 -3.06 -12.65
N LYS A 182 -24.72 -3.92 -12.89
CA LYS A 182 -25.20 -4.20 -14.25
C LYS A 182 -25.93 -2.97 -14.77
N SER A 183 -25.57 -2.51 -15.98
CA SER A 183 -26.29 -1.43 -16.64
C SER A 183 -27.68 -1.91 -17.08
N ASN A 184 -28.73 -1.13 -16.80
CA ASN A 184 -30.11 -1.38 -17.23
C ASN A 184 -30.41 -0.82 -18.64
N THR A 185 -29.39 -0.54 -19.46
CA THR A 185 -29.65 -0.12 -20.85
C THR A 185 -30.35 -1.25 -21.59
N SER A 186 -31.52 -0.95 -22.17
CA SER A 186 -32.43 -1.88 -22.87
C SER A 186 -31.71 -2.90 -23.76
N PRO A 187 -32.22 -4.15 -23.89
CA PRO A 187 -31.64 -5.19 -24.74
C PRO A 187 -31.93 -4.86 -26.21
N ALA A 188 -31.15 -3.96 -26.78
CA ALA A 188 -31.20 -3.64 -28.19
C ALA A 188 -29.78 -3.41 -28.72
N THR A 189 -29.31 -4.41 -29.46
CA THR A 189 -28.34 -4.38 -30.57
C THR A 189 -26.95 -5.04 -30.40
N TYR A 190 -26.48 -5.40 -29.21
CA TYR A 190 -25.27 -6.24 -29.07
C TYR A 190 -25.41 -7.23 -27.90
N GLY A 191 -24.90 -8.45 -28.08
CA GLY A 191 -25.17 -9.60 -27.21
C GLY A 191 -24.71 -9.43 -25.77
N ASP A 192 -25.18 -10.34 -24.92
CA ASP A 192 -24.98 -10.50 -23.46
C ASP A 192 -23.50 -10.64 -22.99
N SER A 193 -22.54 -10.27 -23.83
CA SER A 193 -21.08 -10.40 -23.66
C SER A 193 -20.36 -9.11 -23.27
N ASP A 194 -21.05 -7.97 -23.17
CA ASP A 194 -20.43 -6.64 -23.03
C ASP A 194 -20.24 -6.16 -21.58
N SER A 195 -20.43 -7.05 -20.59
CA SER A 195 -20.24 -6.70 -19.18
C SER A 195 -18.79 -6.87 -18.72
N ASP A 196 -18.32 -5.91 -17.93
CA ASP A 196 -17.01 -6.00 -17.29
C ASP A 196 -16.97 -7.20 -16.34
N PHE A 197 -15.83 -7.87 -16.28
CA PHE A 197 -15.58 -8.90 -15.28
C PHE A 197 -14.38 -8.55 -14.40
N VAL A 198 -14.44 -9.05 -13.18
CA VAL A 198 -13.42 -8.80 -12.14
C VAL A 198 -12.66 -10.09 -11.85
N VAL A 199 -11.35 -9.97 -11.73
CA VAL A 199 -10.45 -11.06 -11.35
C VAL A 199 -9.76 -10.70 -10.05
N ALA A 200 -9.74 -11.65 -9.12
CA ALA A 200 -8.91 -11.62 -7.94
C ALA A 200 -8.37 -13.04 -7.70
N GLN A 201 -7.09 -13.24 -8.01
CA GLN A 201 -6.41 -14.54 -7.89
C GLN A 201 -5.21 -14.40 -6.98
N ARG A 202 -5.12 -15.30 -5.99
CA ARG A 202 -3.97 -15.44 -5.10
C ARG A 202 -3.25 -16.74 -5.44
N GLU A 203 -1.93 -16.67 -5.58
CA GLU A 203 -1.10 -17.86 -5.74
C GLU A 203 0.17 -17.72 -4.89
N GLN A 204 0.60 -18.83 -4.31
CA GLN A 204 1.90 -18.91 -3.65
C GLN A 204 2.88 -19.61 -4.59
N ILE A 205 3.95 -18.91 -4.98
CA ILE A 205 4.99 -19.45 -5.87
C ILE A 205 6.32 -19.37 -5.14
N GLU A 206 6.93 -20.55 -4.88
CA GLU A 206 8.06 -20.67 -3.96
C GLU A 206 7.68 -20.07 -2.59
N GLU A 207 8.33 -19.00 -2.18
CA GLU A 207 8.03 -18.26 -0.96
C GLU A 207 7.47 -16.85 -1.24
N LEU A 208 7.13 -16.56 -2.50
CA LEU A 208 6.44 -15.34 -2.89
C LEU A 208 4.93 -15.51 -2.75
N GLU A 209 4.30 -14.49 -2.18
CA GLU A 209 2.87 -14.29 -2.26
C GLU A 209 2.53 -13.40 -3.46
N LEU A 210 1.75 -13.94 -4.40
CA LEU A 210 1.32 -13.23 -5.58
C LEU A 210 -0.17 -13.00 -5.57
N TRP A 211 -0.57 -11.77 -5.84
CA TRP A 211 -1.96 -11.43 -6.10
C TRP A 211 -2.09 -10.81 -7.48
N PHE A 212 -3.00 -11.35 -8.30
CA PHE A 212 -3.37 -10.76 -9.57
C PHE A 212 -4.82 -10.31 -9.51
N PHE A 213 -5.01 -9.01 -9.67
CA PHE A 213 -6.30 -8.35 -9.69
C PHE A 213 -6.54 -7.72 -11.06
N GLY A 214 -7.79 -7.63 -11.47
CA GLY A 214 -8.13 -6.80 -12.61
C GLY A 214 -9.62 -6.58 -12.81
N VAL A 215 -9.93 -5.52 -13.54
CA VAL A 215 -11.26 -5.19 -14.03
C VAL A 215 -11.12 -5.09 -15.55
N PHE A 216 -11.84 -5.95 -16.26
CA PHE A 216 -11.62 -6.18 -17.67
C PHE A 216 -12.91 -6.07 -18.47
N ASP A 217 -12.81 -5.39 -19.62
CA ASP A 217 -13.72 -5.62 -20.73
C ASP A 217 -13.57 -7.06 -21.24
N ALA A 218 -14.69 -7.75 -21.49
CA ALA A 218 -14.74 -9.14 -21.93
C ALA A 218 -13.83 -9.43 -23.15
N ARG A 219 -13.71 -8.48 -24.07
CA ARG A 219 -12.98 -8.65 -25.34
C ARG A 219 -11.48 -8.79 -25.15
N VAL A 220 -10.91 -8.14 -24.14
CA VAL A 220 -9.46 -8.15 -23.87
C VAL A 220 -9.10 -9.03 -22.68
N GLY A 221 -9.96 -9.03 -21.66
CA GLY A 221 -9.65 -9.65 -20.38
C GLY A 221 -9.28 -11.12 -20.50
N ASP A 222 -10.05 -11.90 -21.26
CA ASP A 222 -9.81 -13.34 -21.44
C ASP A 222 -8.41 -13.64 -22.00
N GLY A 223 -7.94 -12.83 -22.94
CA GLY A 223 -6.59 -12.95 -23.49
C GLY A 223 -5.51 -12.62 -22.45
N VAL A 224 -5.74 -11.61 -21.62
CA VAL A 224 -4.80 -11.21 -20.56
C VAL A 224 -4.73 -12.28 -19.47
N THR A 225 -5.88 -12.74 -18.97
CA THR A 225 -5.94 -13.74 -17.89
C THR A 225 -5.35 -15.07 -18.34
N LYS A 226 -5.69 -15.57 -19.52
CA LYS A 226 -5.09 -16.81 -20.09
C LYS A 226 -3.58 -16.72 -20.25
N TYR A 227 -3.07 -15.56 -20.68
CA TYR A 227 -1.63 -15.34 -20.79
C TYR A 227 -0.96 -15.39 -19.41
N MET A 228 -1.54 -14.70 -18.42
CA MET A 228 -1.03 -14.69 -17.05
C MET A 228 -1.06 -16.08 -16.41
N GLN A 229 -2.14 -16.84 -16.63
CA GLN A 229 -2.26 -18.23 -16.16
C GLN A 229 -1.13 -19.09 -16.71
N SER A 230 -1.00 -19.17 -18.03
CA SER A 230 0.00 -20.03 -18.69
C SER A 230 1.46 -19.61 -18.48
N HIS A 231 1.76 -18.32 -18.36
CA HIS A 231 3.13 -17.81 -18.33
C HIS A 231 3.65 -17.43 -16.94
N LEU A 232 2.77 -17.24 -15.96
CA LEU A 232 3.13 -16.93 -14.58
C LEU A 232 2.67 -18.02 -13.62
N PHE A 233 1.37 -18.33 -13.58
CA PHE A 233 0.80 -19.18 -12.54
C PHE A 233 1.05 -20.69 -12.76
N ASP A 234 0.89 -21.18 -13.98
CA ASP A 234 1.13 -22.60 -14.30
C ASP A 234 2.63 -22.90 -14.36
N LYS A 235 3.41 -21.98 -14.95
CA LYS A 235 4.85 -22.17 -15.16
C LYS A 235 5.67 -22.08 -13.86
N LYS A 236 5.13 -21.39 -12.84
CA LYS A 236 5.79 -21.15 -11.54
C LYS A 236 7.27 -20.78 -11.67
N PRO A 237 7.60 -19.68 -12.38
CA PRO A 237 8.99 -19.29 -12.60
C PRO A 237 9.67 -18.88 -11.28
N LYS A 238 11.00 -18.98 -11.24
CA LYS A 238 11.81 -18.61 -10.07
C LYS A 238 11.53 -17.19 -9.60
N GLU A 239 11.65 -16.93 -8.29
CA GLU A 239 11.45 -15.61 -7.67
C GLU A 239 12.17 -14.47 -8.43
N SER A 240 13.45 -14.66 -8.77
CA SER A 240 14.25 -13.65 -9.46
C SER A 240 13.67 -13.26 -10.84
N HIS A 241 13.05 -14.22 -11.51
CA HIS A 241 12.38 -14.01 -12.79
C HIS A 241 11.07 -13.24 -12.61
N ILE A 242 10.28 -13.58 -11.58
CA ILE A 242 9.03 -12.89 -11.26
C ILE A 242 9.32 -11.43 -10.94
N ARG A 243 10.26 -11.17 -10.02
CA ARG A 243 10.64 -9.80 -9.65
C ARG A 243 11.25 -9.03 -10.81
N GLY A 244 12.07 -9.65 -11.65
CA GLY A 244 12.75 -8.98 -12.77
C GLY A 244 11.84 -8.71 -13.97
N LYS A 245 10.95 -9.66 -14.32
CA LYS A 245 10.21 -9.66 -15.58
C LYS A 245 8.72 -9.37 -15.45
N SER A 246 8.15 -9.25 -14.25
CA SER A 246 6.70 -9.02 -14.07
C SER A 246 6.12 -7.89 -14.91
N LYS A 247 6.82 -6.75 -15.02
CA LYS A 247 6.41 -5.64 -15.90
C LYS A 247 6.33 -6.04 -17.37
N GLU A 248 7.31 -6.79 -17.85
CA GLU A 248 7.38 -7.24 -19.23
C GLU A 248 6.34 -8.32 -19.50
N THR A 249 6.16 -9.27 -18.57
CA THR A 249 5.12 -10.30 -18.64
C THR A 249 3.74 -9.68 -18.76
N LEU A 250 3.39 -8.73 -17.88
CA LEU A 250 2.09 -8.06 -17.94
C LEU A 250 1.92 -7.25 -19.23
N ARG A 251 2.98 -6.57 -19.69
CA ARG A 251 2.95 -5.85 -20.97
C ARG A 251 2.70 -6.80 -22.15
N LYS A 252 3.35 -7.97 -22.18
CA LYS A 252 3.16 -8.99 -23.21
C LYS A 252 1.73 -9.56 -23.20
N ALA A 253 1.16 -9.77 -22.01
CA ALA A 253 -0.22 -10.22 -21.86
C ALA A 253 -1.20 -9.28 -22.58
N TYR A 254 -1.11 -7.97 -22.29
CA TYR A 254 -1.98 -6.96 -22.92
C TYR A 254 -1.72 -6.80 -24.42
N LEU A 255 -0.45 -6.78 -24.86
CA LEU A 255 -0.14 -6.65 -26.28
C LEU A 255 -0.60 -7.86 -27.08
N GLY A 256 -0.45 -9.08 -26.54
CA GLY A 256 -0.95 -10.30 -27.15
C GLY A 256 -2.47 -10.34 -27.24
N ALA A 257 -3.16 -9.99 -26.15
CA ALA A 257 -4.63 -9.89 -26.14
C ALA A 257 -5.14 -8.84 -27.14
N ARG A 258 -4.51 -7.66 -27.17
CA ARG A 258 -4.88 -6.59 -28.10
C ARG A 258 -4.67 -6.97 -29.57
N SER A 259 -3.61 -7.71 -29.91
CA SER A 259 -3.39 -8.17 -31.30
C SER A 259 -4.56 -9.04 -31.77
N LYS A 260 -4.97 -10.00 -30.93
CA LYS A 260 -6.10 -10.90 -31.24
C LYS A 260 -7.41 -10.13 -31.43
N VAL A 261 -7.69 -9.13 -30.60
CA VAL A 261 -8.88 -8.29 -30.76
C VAL A 261 -8.84 -7.51 -32.07
N ARG A 262 -7.67 -6.95 -32.43
CA ARG A 262 -7.50 -6.19 -33.69
C ARG A 262 -7.62 -7.08 -34.93
N GLU A 263 -7.23 -8.35 -34.83
CA GLU A 263 -7.38 -9.34 -35.91
C GLU A 263 -8.84 -9.77 -36.06
N ALA A 264 -9.60 -9.84 -34.96
CA ALA A 264 -11.01 -10.23 -34.97
C ALA A 264 -11.99 -9.09 -35.30
N SER A 265 -11.61 -7.83 -35.06
CA SER A 265 -12.43 -6.65 -35.32
C SER A 265 -11.56 -5.42 -35.60
N GLU A 266 -11.91 -4.63 -36.63
CA GLU A 266 -11.19 -3.41 -37.00
C GLU A 266 -11.40 -2.26 -36.01
N GLU A 267 -12.48 -2.28 -35.21
CA GLU A 267 -12.80 -1.23 -34.24
C GLU A 267 -12.34 -1.60 -32.83
N THR A 268 -11.17 -1.08 -32.44
CA THR A 268 -10.69 -1.13 -31.04
C THR A 268 -11.16 0.07 -30.20
N ASN A 269 -12.11 0.85 -30.71
CA ASN A 269 -12.62 2.02 -30.03
C ASN A 269 -13.42 1.61 -28.79
N GLY A 270 -13.02 2.13 -27.63
CA GLY A 270 -13.71 1.88 -26.35
C GLY A 270 -13.30 0.60 -25.60
N VAL A 271 -12.41 -0.25 -26.14
CA VAL A 271 -11.96 -1.46 -25.42
C VAL A 271 -10.91 -1.09 -24.38
N GLY A 272 -11.14 -1.46 -23.13
CA GLY A 272 -10.25 -1.10 -22.02
C GLY A 272 -10.10 -2.21 -20.98
N SER A 273 -9.10 -2.06 -20.12
CA SER A 273 -8.90 -2.93 -18.98
C SER A 273 -7.86 -2.36 -18.03
N VAL A 274 -7.95 -2.76 -16.77
CA VAL A 274 -6.99 -2.41 -15.74
C VAL A 274 -6.64 -3.65 -14.92
N SER A 275 -5.36 -3.80 -14.57
CA SER A 275 -4.92 -4.89 -13.70
C SER A 275 -3.78 -4.48 -12.78
N ALA A 276 -3.66 -5.22 -11.69
CA ALA A 276 -2.60 -5.11 -10.70
C ALA A 276 -2.01 -6.48 -10.39
N LEU A 277 -0.69 -6.58 -10.45
CA LEU A 277 0.06 -7.70 -9.87
C LEU A 277 0.79 -7.21 -8.63
N VAL A 278 0.42 -7.73 -7.47
CA VAL A 278 1.07 -7.50 -6.18
C VAL A 278 2.02 -8.67 -5.90
N ILE A 279 3.26 -8.35 -5.53
CA ILE A 279 4.30 -9.32 -5.18
C ILE A 279 4.73 -9.01 -3.74
N ASP A 280 4.48 -9.96 -2.83
CA ASP A 280 4.76 -9.90 -1.38
C ASP A 280 4.18 -8.69 -0.64
N GLY A 281 3.14 -8.07 -1.20
CA GLY A 281 2.62 -6.81 -0.66
C GLY A 281 3.63 -5.65 -0.70
N GLU A 282 4.79 -5.80 -1.34
CA GLU A 282 5.86 -4.79 -1.40
C GLU A 282 6.02 -4.17 -2.79
N LYS A 283 5.71 -4.92 -3.84
CA LYS A 283 5.86 -4.49 -5.23
C LYS A 283 4.55 -4.58 -5.97
N LEU A 284 4.18 -3.48 -6.61
CA LEU A 284 2.96 -3.33 -7.38
C LEU A 284 3.29 -3.09 -8.85
N VAL A 285 2.79 -3.94 -9.73
CA VAL A 285 2.87 -3.77 -11.19
C VAL A 285 1.46 -3.53 -11.70
N LEU A 286 1.24 -2.38 -12.32
CA LEU A 286 -0.08 -1.94 -12.74
C LEU A 286 -0.10 -1.74 -14.25
N ALA A 287 -1.16 -2.16 -14.90
CA ALA A 287 -1.39 -1.96 -16.33
C ALA A 287 -2.77 -1.35 -16.55
N ASN A 288 -2.80 -0.25 -17.32
CA ASN A 288 -4.03 0.41 -17.74
C ASN A 288 -4.05 0.42 -19.27
N MET A 289 -5.19 0.09 -19.85
CA MET A 289 -5.47 0.20 -21.28
C MET A 289 -6.86 0.78 -21.48
N GLY A 290 -7.04 1.64 -22.47
CA GLY A 290 -8.30 2.36 -22.64
C GLY A 290 -8.50 3.39 -21.53
N ASP A 291 -9.77 3.70 -21.27
CA ASP A 291 -10.18 4.67 -20.27
C ASP A 291 -10.33 4.07 -18.85
N TYR A 292 -10.03 2.78 -18.70
CA TYR A 292 -9.92 2.10 -17.41
C TYR A 292 -8.67 2.61 -16.67
N ARG A 293 -8.76 2.71 -15.34
CA ARG A 293 -7.72 3.39 -14.57
C ARG A 293 -7.46 2.73 -13.23
N ALA A 294 -6.16 2.59 -12.94
CA ALA A 294 -5.64 2.35 -11.61
C ALA A 294 -5.26 3.68 -10.93
N VAL A 295 -5.74 3.87 -9.70
CA VAL A 295 -5.39 5.01 -8.83
C VAL A 295 -4.85 4.48 -7.51
N VAL A 296 -3.62 4.87 -7.17
CA VAL A 296 -2.96 4.55 -5.91
C VAL A 296 -3.19 5.68 -4.92
N CYS A 297 -3.71 5.37 -3.73
CA CYS A 297 -3.79 6.31 -2.62
C CYS A 297 -2.50 6.21 -1.78
N LYS A 298 -1.75 7.32 -1.68
CA LYS A 298 -0.60 7.44 -0.77
C LYS A 298 -0.73 8.68 0.11
N ASP A 299 -0.70 8.53 1.43
CA ASP A 299 -0.86 9.64 2.41
C ASP A 299 -2.10 10.50 2.10
N GLY A 300 -3.21 9.85 1.73
CA GLY A 300 -4.46 10.48 1.31
C GLY A 300 -4.48 11.11 -0.08
N LEU A 301 -3.39 11.03 -0.85
CA LEU A 301 -3.29 11.63 -2.19
C LEU A 301 -3.45 10.59 -3.29
N ALA A 302 -4.30 10.91 -4.26
CA ALA A 302 -4.55 10.07 -5.43
C ALA A 302 -3.43 10.21 -6.48
N ARG A 303 -2.86 9.08 -6.90
CA ARG A 303 -1.82 8.99 -7.93
C ARG A 303 -2.22 8.03 -9.03
N GLN A 304 -2.25 8.52 -10.27
CA GLN A 304 -2.43 7.70 -11.46
C GLN A 304 -1.09 7.41 -12.12
N ILE A 305 -0.93 6.21 -12.66
CA ILE A 305 0.26 5.83 -13.43
C ILE A 305 0.29 6.52 -14.78
N GLY A 306 1.48 6.92 -15.21
CA GLY A 306 1.71 7.52 -16.53
C GLY A 306 1.49 9.03 -16.59
N SER A 307 0.76 9.61 -15.64
CA SER A 307 0.67 11.06 -15.46
C SER A 307 1.98 11.62 -14.89
N ARG A 308 2.96 11.87 -15.76
CA ARG A 308 4.09 12.74 -15.42
C ARG A 308 3.53 14.14 -15.13
N ASN A 309 3.78 14.63 -13.92
CA ASN A 309 3.41 15.97 -13.49
C ASN A 309 3.99 17.01 -14.48
N LYS A 310 3.16 17.63 -15.31
CA LYS A 310 3.56 18.80 -16.11
C LYS A 310 3.61 20.01 -15.19
N GLN A 311 4.62 20.08 -14.33
CA GLN A 311 4.94 21.33 -13.66
C GLN A 311 5.90 22.10 -14.56
N SER A 312 5.33 23.09 -15.25
CA SER A 312 5.95 24.29 -15.82
C SER A 312 7.44 24.16 -16.19
N THR A 313 7.73 23.76 -17.42
CA THR A 313 8.92 24.26 -18.11
C THR A 313 8.43 25.22 -19.18
N LYS A 314 8.71 26.52 -18.99
CA LYS A 314 8.49 27.59 -19.97
C LYS A 314 8.94 27.10 -21.35
N LYS A 315 7.98 26.92 -22.25
CA LYS A 315 8.26 26.61 -23.65
C LYS A 315 8.86 27.86 -24.29
N ILE A 316 10.14 27.76 -24.64
CA ILE A 316 10.79 28.65 -25.59
C ILE A 316 10.04 28.49 -26.92
N TRP A 317 9.46 29.60 -27.39
CA TRP A 317 8.73 29.68 -28.64
C TRP A 317 9.75 29.93 -29.74
N SER A 318 9.93 28.99 -30.65
CA SER A 318 10.59 29.24 -31.93
C SER A 318 9.70 28.71 -33.05
N HIS A 319 8.95 29.66 -33.61
CA HIS A 319 8.40 29.73 -34.96
C HIS A 319 7.91 28.43 -35.63
N ARG A 320 6.59 28.31 -35.74
CA ARG A 320 5.93 28.06 -37.03
C ARG A 320 4.50 28.58 -37.01
N PHE A 321 4.30 29.78 -37.56
CA PHE A 321 2.99 30.24 -38.02
C PHE A 321 2.61 29.43 -39.26
N LEU A 322 1.38 28.89 -39.30
CA LEU A 322 0.36 29.16 -40.32
C LEU A 322 -0.81 28.15 -40.25
N ARG A 323 -2.01 28.73 -40.44
CA ARG A 323 -3.33 28.15 -40.83
C ARG A 323 -4.24 27.51 -39.78
N GLY A 324 -5.33 28.25 -39.50
CA GLY A 324 -6.70 27.74 -39.62
C GLY A 324 -7.43 27.41 -38.32
N ASN A 325 -8.49 28.16 -38.02
CA ASN A 325 -9.44 27.92 -36.94
C ASN A 325 -10.05 26.50 -37.01
N ALA A 326 -9.82 25.71 -35.96
CA ALA A 326 -10.71 24.63 -35.53
C ALA A 326 -10.57 24.49 -34.01
N ALA A 327 -11.69 24.53 -33.30
CA ALA A 327 -11.76 24.33 -31.86
C ALA A 327 -11.04 23.03 -31.48
N ASN A 328 -9.92 23.16 -30.77
CA ASN A 328 -9.04 22.05 -30.45
C ASN A 328 -9.51 21.36 -29.17
N THR A 329 -10.60 20.60 -29.25
CA THR A 329 -10.85 19.47 -28.35
C THR A 329 -9.76 18.44 -28.60
N LYS A 330 -8.66 18.54 -27.85
CA LYS A 330 -7.59 17.53 -27.85
C LYS A 330 -8.17 16.19 -27.39
N SER A 331 -8.57 15.34 -28.34
CA SER A 331 -8.78 13.92 -28.09
C SER A 331 -7.44 13.30 -27.71
N SER A 332 -7.31 12.92 -26.44
CA SER A 332 -6.23 12.05 -25.99
C SER A 332 -6.38 10.71 -26.70
N LYS A 333 -5.30 10.18 -27.28
CA LYS A 333 -5.24 8.81 -27.79
C LYS A 333 -5.58 7.82 -26.65
N SER A 334 -6.84 7.40 -26.56
CA SER A 334 -7.41 6.62 -25.45
C SER A 334 -6.90 5.15 -25.43
N SER A 335 -6.33 4.65 -26.53
CA SER A 335 -5.96 3.22 -26.67
C SER A 335 -4.51 2.85 -26.30
N ASP A 336 -3.72 3.72 -25.66
CA ASP A 336 -2.31 3.41 -25.37
C ASP A 336 -2.14 2.65 -24.05
N LEU A 337 -1.55 1.45 -24.13
CA LEU A 337 -1.21 0.62 -22.97
C LEU A 337 -0.11 1.28 -22.11
N VAL A 338 -0.44 1.58 -20.86
CA VAL A 338 0.50 2.10 -19.87
C VAL A 338 0.76 1.04 -18.80
N VAL A 339 2.04 0.66 -18.63
CA VAL A 339 2.46 -0.28 -17.57
C VAL A 339 3.46 0.39 -16.63
N GLY A 340 3.09 0.47 -15.35
CA GLY A 340 3.86 1.06 -14.26
C GLY A 340 4.36 0.03 -13.26
N VAL A 341 5.40 0.39 -12.52
CA VAL A 341 5.86 -0.35 -11.35
C VAL A 341 5.98 0.64 -10.21
N GLU A 342 5.37 0.32 -9.08
CA GLU A 342 5.43 1.11 -7.85
C GLU A 342 5.83 0.22 -6.67
N GLY A 343 6.52 0.81 -5.69
CA GLY A 343 6.70 0.20 -4.38
C GLY A 343 5.45 0.44 -3.53
N VAL A 344 5.07 -0.58 -2.76
CA VAL A 344 4.12 -0.47 -1.67
C VAL A 344 4.93 -0.08 -0.44
N ASP A 345 4.71 1.15 0.03
CA ASP A 345 5.37 1.72 1.20
C ASP A 345 4.34 1.79 2.34
N PRO A 346 4.76 2.02 3.61
CA PRO A 346 3.82 2.19 4.72
C PRO A 346 2.82 3.34 4.56
N ASP A 347 3.08 4.27 3.63
CA ASP A 347 2.19 5.37 3.28
C ASP A 347 1.18 5.00 2.17
N THR A 348 1.32 3.83 1.54
CA THR A 348 0.38 3.31 0.53
C THR A 348 -0.83 2.70 1.23
N GLU A 349 -1.97 3.41 1.20
CA GLU A 349 -3.17 2.99 1.93
C GLU A 349 -3.98 1.96 1.11
N PHE A 350 -4.25 2.26 -0.16
CA PHE A 350 -5.05 1.40 -1.02
C PHE A 350 -4.87 1.72 -2.51
N VAL A 351 -5.36 0.84 -3.37
CA VAL A 351 -5.40 0.99 -4.83
C VAL A 351 -6.83 0.77 -5.29
N ILE A 352 -7.32 1.65 -6.16
CA ILE A 352 -8.59 1.52 -6.87
C ILE A 352 -8.28 1.10 -8.30
N LEU A 353 -8.83 -0.04 -8.73
CA LEU A 353 -8.93 -0.43 -10.13
C LEU A 353 -10.38 -0.26 -10.55
N ALA A 354 -10.67 0.53 -11.57
CA ALA A 354 -12.05 0.71 -12.00
C ALA A 354 -12.20 0.94 -13.50
N SER A 355 -13.38 0.55 -13.98
CA SER A 355 -13.90 0.81 -15.33
C SER A 355 -14.23 2.28 -15.56
N THR A 356 -14.62 2.60 -16.79
CA THR A 356 -14.87 3.96 -17.25
C THR A 356 -16.01 4.65 -16.51
N GLY A 357 -17.07 3.92 -16.12
CA GLY A 357 -18.24 4.47 -15.44
C GLY A 357 -17.93 5.15 -14.11
N ILE A 358 -16.89 4.70 -13.39
CA ILE A 358 -16.42 5.40 -12.18
C ILE A 358 -15.75 6.74 -12.55
N TRP A 359 -14.88 6.73 -13.55
CA TRP A 359 -13.98 7.86 -13.85
C TRP A 359 -14.61 8.95 -14.71
N GLU A 360 -15.76 8.69 -15.32
CA GLU A 360 -16.52 9.71 -16.05
C GLU A 360 -17.29 10.65 -15.13
N VAL A 361 -17.69 10.18 -13.94
CA VAL A 361 -18.47 10.95 -12.94
C VAL A 361 -17.70 11.34 -11.68
N MET A 362 -16.51 10.79 -11.47
CA MET A 362 -15.66 11.11 -10.30
C MET A 362 -14.20 11.38 -10.69
N LYS A 363 -13.61 12.39 -10.05
CA LYS A 363 -12.16 12.65 -10.17
C LYS A 363 -11.35 11.68 -9.29
N ASN A 364 -10.09 11.44 -9.63
CA ASN A 364 -9.20 10.54 -8.87
C ASN A 364 -9.15 10.86 -7.36
N GLN A 365 -8.99 12.14 -7.01
CA GLN A 365 -8.89 12.55 -5.60
C GLN A 365 -10.24 12.48 -4.87
N GLU A 366 -11.33 12.72 -5.60
CA GLU A 366 -12.68 12.62 -5.07
C GLU A 366 -13.02 11.16 -4.71
N ALA A 367 -12.75 10.23 -5.62
CA ALA A 367 -12.91 8.80 -5.37
C ALA A 367 -12.08 8.33 -4.16
N VAL A 368 -10.85 8.79 -4.02
CA VAL A 368 -10.00 8.51 -2.86
C VAL A 368 -10.62 9.07 -1.57
N ASN A 369 -11.04 10.33 -1.56
CA ASN A 369 -11.64 10.96 -0.38
C ASN A 369 -12.94 10.25 0.05
N LEU A 370 -13.73 9.77 -0.92
CA LEU A 370 -14.98 9.07 -0.66
C LEU A 370 -14.76 7.78 0.14
N ILE A 371 -13.77 6.95 -0.21
CA ILE A 371 -13.63 5.63 0.41
C ILE A 371 -12.53 5.51 1.46
N ARG A 372 -11.70 6.54 1.61
CA ARG A 372 -10.53 6.49 2.50
C ARG A 372 -10.90 6.13 3.93
N HIS A 373 -12.03 6.63 4.42
CA HIS A 373 -12.51 6.42 5.79
C HIS A 373 -13.19 5.06 6.02
N ILE A 374 -13.54 4.34 4.96
CA ILE A 374 -14.21 3.04 5.04
C ILE A 374 -13.12 1.98 5.14
N GLU A 375 -13.01 1.23 6.24
CA GLU A 375 -11.95 0.21 6.40
C GLU A 375 -12.18 -1.04 5.53
N ASN A 376 -13.42 -1.54 5.47
CA ASN A 376 -13.75 -2.74 4.73
C ASN A 376 -13.68 -2.50 3.20
N PRO A 377 -12.84 -3.23 2.45
CA PRO A 377 -12.65 -2.97 1.02
C PRO A 377 -13.89 -3.31 0.17
N HIS A 378 -14.74 -4.26 0.57
CA HIS A 378 -16.00 -4.56 -0.14
C HIS A 378 -17.01 -3.42 0.00
N LYS A 379 -17.12 -2.85 1.22
CA LYS A 379 -17.96 -1.67 1.44
C LYS A 379 -17.43 -0.44 0.70
N ALA A 380 -16.10 -0.30 0.63
CA ALA A 380 -15.46 0.76 -0.13
C ALA A 380 -15.76 0.66 -1.63
N SER A 381 -15.62 -0.53 -2.24
CA SER A 381 -15.98 -0.72 -3.65
C SER A 381 -17.47 -0.51 -3.91
N GLN A 382 -18.34 -0.98 -3.02
CA GLN A 382 -19.78 -0.74 -3.13
C GLN A 382 -20.11 0.76 -3.12
N CYS A 383 -19.53 1.50 -2.17
CA CYS A 383 -19.74 2.94 -2.07
C CYS A 383 -19.30 3.70 -3.33
N LEU A 384 -18.15 3.34 -3.94
CA LEU A 384 -17.73 3.92 -5.23
C LEU A 384 -18.73 3.63 -6.36
N ALA A 385 -19.18 2.39 -6.45
CA ALA A 385 -20.08 1.97 -7.51
C ALA A 385 -21.46 2.64 -7.37
N GLU A 386 -22.02 2.67 -6.17
CA GLU A 386 -23.30 3.32 -5.87
C GLU A 386 -23.21 4.83 -6.14
N GLU A 387 -22.13 5.49 -5.73
CA GLU A 387 -21.93 6.92 -6.00
C GLU A 387 -21.87 7.20 -7.50
N ALA A 388 -21.21 6.34 -8.29
CA ALA A 388 -21.19 6.49 -9.75
C ALA A 388 -22.57 6.29 -10.37
N SER A 389 -23.33 5.30 -9.88
CA SER A 389 -24.69 5.03 -10.32
C SER A 389 -25.63 6.19 -9.97
N ASN A 390 -25.53 6.76 -8.78
CA ASN A 390 -26.32 7.91 -8.33
C ASN A 390 -26.04 9.16 -9.17
N ARG A 391 -24.83 9.29 -9.70
CA ARG A 391 -24.44 10.34 -10.65
C ARG A 391 -24.81 10.03 -12.09
N MET A 392 -25.61 8.99 -12.31
CA MET A 392 -26.14 8.58 -13.62
C MET A 392 -25.03 8.25 -14.61
N SER A 393 -23.99 7.53 -14.14
CA SER A 393 -22.97 6.94 -14.99
C SER A 393 -23.61 6.16 -16.14
N ARG A 394 -23.14 6.43 -17.36
CA ARG A 394 -23.56 5.80 -18.62
C ARG A 394 -22.67 4.61 -18.98
N GLY A 395 -21.44 4.56 -18.48
CA GLY A 395 -20.52 3.44 -18.70
C GLY A 395 -20.75 2.26 -17.76
N CYS A 396 -20.10 1.11 -18.06
CA CYS A 396 -20.04 -0.02 -17.13
C CYS A 396 -19.44 0.43 -15.79
N VAL A 397 -20.09 0.07 -14.68
CA VAL A 397 -19.64 0.43 -13.33
C VAL A 397 -19.12 -0.81 -12.63
N SER A 398 -17.81 -1.00 -12.68
CA SER A 398 -17.08 -2.06 -11.99
C SER A 398 -15.85 -1.49 -11.33
N CYS A 399 -15.63 -1.84 -10.07
CA CYS A 399 -14.44 -1.43 -9.35
C CYS A 399 -13.95 -2.50 -8.37
N LEU A 400 -12.66 -2.48 -8.12
CA LEU A 400 -11.95 -3.32 -7.17
C LEU A 400 -11.04 -2.43 -6.33
N VAL A 401 -11.12 -2.59 -5.01
CA VAL A 401 -10.29 -1.88 -4.02
C VAL A 401 -9.34 -2.89 -3.38
N ILE A 402 -8.05 -2.59 -3.40
CA ILE A 402 -6.98 -3.37 -2.75
C ILE A 402 -6.43 -2.53 -1.59
N ARG A 403 -6.42 -3.05 -0.37
CA ARG A 403 -5.78 -2.43 0.79
C ARG A 403 -4.50 -3.15 1.19
N PHE A 404 -3.61 -2.39 1.81
CA PHE A 404 -2.36 -2.86 2.39
C PHE A 404 -2.38 -2.47 3.88
N ASP A 405 -2.65 -3.45 4.75
CA ASP A 405 -2.79 -3.26 6.20
C ASP A 405 -1.50 -3.56 6.98
#